data_AF-A0A4Y9QH20-F1
#
_entry.id   AF-A0A4Y9QH20-F1
#
_cell.length_a   1.000
_cell.length_b   1.000
_cell.length_c   1.000
_cell.angle_alpha   90.00
_cell.angle_beta   90.00
_cell.angle_gamma   90.00
#
_symmetry.space_group_name_H-M   'P 1'
#
loop_
_entity.id
_entity.type
_entity.pdbx_description
1 polymer ?
#
loop_
_entity_poly.entity_id
_entity_poly.type
_entity_poly.pdbx_seq_one_letter_code
_entity_poly.pdbx_strand_id
1 'polypeptide(L)'
;MTVSPQQIKVRKVTHWQPTFTHRESGQDGLYTFQLILDNGADEHILGVTAEDADNLFDWLHASSDVYYDLERRVLMFGTRAVGD
;
A
#
# COMPACT_ATOMS: atom_id res chain seq x y z
N MET A 1 -27.28 -2.08 12.53
CA MET A 1 -26.05 -1.29 12.77
C MET A 1 -25.48 -0.96 11.40
N THR A 2 -25.54 0.29 10.97
CA THR A 2 -24.95 0.73 9.70
C THR A 2 -23.51 1.13 9.97
N VAL A 3 -22.56 0.46 9.33
CA VAL A 3 -21.14 0.84 9.39
C VAL A 3 -20.96 2.02 8.44
N SER A 4 -20.53 3.17 8.96
CA SER A 4 -20.12 4.29 8.11
C SER A 4 -18.78 3.93 7.43
N PRO A 5 -18.57 4.28 6.15
CA PRO A 5 -17.31 4.01 5.45
C PRO A 5 -16.06 4.52 6.19
N GLN A 6 -16.18 5.58 6.98
CA GLN A 6 -15.10 6.16 7.78
C GLN A 6 -14.72 5.30 9.02
N GLN A 7 -15.56 4.35 9.39
CA GLN A 7 -15.30 3.41 10.48
C GLN A 7 -14.48 2.18 10.03
N ILE A 8 -14.36 1.95 8.71
CA ILE A 8 -13.57 0.85 8.16
C ILE A 8 -12.09 1.19 8.32
N LYS A 9 -11.39 0.45 9.17
CA LYS A 9 -9.96 0.67 9.47
C LYS A 9 -9.04 -0.15 8.59
N VAL A 10 -9.50 -1.30 8.11
CA VAL A 10 -8.77 -2.15 7.18
C VAL A 10 -9.50 -2.14 5.84
N ARG A 11 -8.82 -1.71 4.79
CA ARG A 11 -9.39 -1.56 3.45
C ARG A 11 -8.66 -2.44 2.44
N LYS A 12 -9.35 -2.88 1.39
CA LYS A 12 -8.72 -3.65 0.32
C LYS A 12 -7.94 -2.70 -0.60
N VAL A 13 -6.69 -3.01 -0.88
CA VAL A 13 -5.93 -2.33 -1.93
C VAL A 13 -6.39 -2.92 -3.26
N THR A 14 -7.04 -2.10 -4.08
CA THR A 14 -7.62 -2.53 -5.35
C THR A 14 -6.71 -2.22 -6.53
N HIS A 15 -6.00 -1.10 -6.45
CA HIS A 15 -4.97 -0.70 -7.40
C HIS A 15 -3.85 0.00 -6.63
N TRP A 16 -2.68 0.10 -7.25
CA TRP A 16 -1.58 0.88 -6.73
C TRP A 16 -0.81 1.52 -7.88
N GLN A 17 -0.19 2.67 -7.62
CA GLN A 17 0.61 3.40 -8.58
C GLN A 17 1.99 3.73 -7.97
N PRO A 18 3.08 3.17 -8.51
CA PRO A 18 4.41 3.57 -8.13
C PRO A 18 4.76 4.89 -8.81
N THR A 19 5.44 5.78 -8.10
CA THR A 19 5.95 7.03 -8.66
C THR A 19 7.35 7.32 -8.13
N PHE A 20 8.16 7.95 -8.97
CA PHE A 20 9.48 8.47 -8.62
C PHE A 20 9.50 9.98 -8.85
N THR A 21 9.92 10.73 -7.84
CA THR A 21 10.11 12.18 -7.94
C THR A 21 11.60 12.49 -7.87
N HIS A 22 12.15 13.01 -8.97
CA HIS A 22 13.52 13.52 -9.01
C HIS A 22 13.68 14.72 -8.08
N ARG A 23 14.80 14.79 -7.36
CA ARG A 23 15.18 15.89 -6.46
C ARG A 23 16.41 16.62 -7.00
N GLU A 24 16.97 17.54 -6.22
CA GLU A 24 18.18 18.25 -6.64
C GLU A 24 19.35 17.29 -6.89
N SER A 25 20.31 17.73 -7.70
CA SER A 25 21.49 16.91 -8.01
C SER A 25 22.27 16.55 -6.74
N GLY A 26 22.54 15.26 -6.56
CA GLY A 26 23.21 14.74 -5.37
C GLY A 26 22.28 14.37 -4.21
N GLN A 27 20.95 14.55 -4.35
CA GLN A 27 19.97 14.01 -3.40
C GLN A 27 19.35 12.72 -3.93
N ASP A 28 19.01 11.82 -3.01
CA ASP A 28 18.22 10.64 -3.32
C ASP A 28 16.83 11.05 -3.82
N GLY A 29 16.36 10.39 -4.88
CA GLY A 29 15.00 10.59 -5.36
C GLY A 29 13.97 10.04 -4.38
N LEU A 30 12.73 10.54 -4.48
CA LEU A 30 11.64 10.10 -3.63
C LEU A 30 10.80 9.05 -4.37
N TYR A 31 10.77 7.83 -3.82
CA TYR A 31 9.85 6.78 -4.24
C TYR A 31 8.58 6.85 -3.41
N THR A 32 7.43 6.77 -4.07
CA THR A 32 6.15 6.63 -3.40
C THR A 32 5.26 5.61 -4.08
N PHE A 33 4.37 4.99 -3.31
CA PHE A 33 3.30 4.14 -3.80
C PHE A 33 1.96 4.74 -3.36
N GLN A 34 1.13 5.13 -4.32
CA GLN A 34 -0.26 5.50 -4.05
C GLN A 34 -1.11 4.23 -4.06
N LEU A 35 -1.74 3.92 -2.93
CA LEU A 35 -2.69 2.83 -2.77
C LEU A 35 -4.11 3.37 -3.06
N ILE A 36 -4.84 2.68 -3.92
CA ILE A 36 -6.24 2.97 -4.22
C ILE A 36 -7.09 1.94 -3.48
N LEU A 37 -7.82 2.42 -2.45
CA LEU A 37 -8.51 1.57 -1.49
C LEU A 37 -9.98 1.43 -1.86
N ASP A 38 -10.51 0.22 -1.75
CA ASP A 38 -11.91 -0.13 -1.98
C ASP A 38 -12.48 0.46 -3.31
N ASN A 39 -11.74 0.31 -4.42
CA ASN A 39 -12.07 0.85 -5.75
C ASN A 39 -12.16 2.38 -5.82
N GLY A 40 -11.32 3.09 -5.06
CA GLY A 40 -11.25 4.56 -5.06
C GLY A 40 -12.19 5.22 -4.05
N ALA A 41 -12.69 4.46 -3.06
CA ALA A 41 -13.41 5.06 -1.94
C ALA A 41 -12.48 5.85 -1.00
N ASP A 42 -11.19 5.51 -1.00
CA ASP A 42 -10.14 6.17 -0.22
C ASP A 42 -8.78 5.94 -0.90
N GLU A 43 -7.78 6.73 -0.54
CA GLU A 43 -6.43 6.63 -1.09
C GLU A 43 -5.36 6.89 -0.02
N HIS A 44 -4.20 6.25 -0.16
CA HIS A 44 -3.09 6.45 0.77
C HIS A 44 -1.75 6.45 0.06
N ILE A 45 -0.85 7.38 0.41
CA ILE A 45 0.49 7.47 -0.19
C ILE A 45 1.52 6.99 0.81
N LEU A 46 2.29 5.98 0.41
CA LEU A 46 3.46 5.48 1.12
C LEU A 46 4.71 6.14 0.55
N GLY A 47 5.51 6.79 1.40
CA GLY A 47 6.88 7.15 1.07
C GLY A 47 7.84 6.04 1.51
N VAL A 48 8.70 5.59 0.60
CA VAL A 48 9.57 4.43 0.82
C VAL A 48 10.98 4.73 0.36
N THR A 49 11.95 3.99 0.91
CA THR A 49 13.32 3.98 0.39
C THR A 49 13.35 3.26 -0.96
N ALA A 50 14.47 3.36 -1.70
CA ALA A 50 14.62 2.64 -2.96
C ALA A 50 14.62 1.11 -2.77
N GLU A 51 15.23 0.61 -1.69
CA GLU A 51 15.25 -0.82 -1.35
C GLU A 51 13.85 -1.32 -0.98
N ASP A 52 13.13 -0.56 -0.15
CA ASP A 52 11.74 -0.90 0.21
C ASP A 52 10.81 -0.83 -1.00
N ALA A 53 11.06 0.08 -1.95
CA ALA A 53 10.27 0.19 -3.17
C ALA A 53 10.33 -1.08 -4.02
N ASP A 54 11.51 -1.68 -4.16
CA ASP A 54 11.72 -2.92 -4.92
C ASP A 54 10.98 -4.09 -4.26
N ASN A 55 11.21 -4.29 -2.95
CA ASN A 55 10.53 -5.32 -2.16
C ASN A 55 9.00 -5.16 -2.18
N LEU A 56 8.51 -3.93 -2.04
CA LEU A 56 7.09 -3.63 -2.03
C LEU A 56 6.46 -3.84 -3.41
N PHE A 57 7.15 -3.48 -4.49
CA PHE A 57 6.71 -3.75 -5.86
C PHE A 57 6.49 -5.25 -6.05
N ASP A 58 7.46 -6.08 -5.67
CA ASP A 58 7.39 -7.53 -5.82
C ASP A 58 6.23 -8.15 -5.03
N TRP A 59 6.04 -7.74 -3.77
CA TRP A 59 4.95 -8.25 -2.95
C TRP A 59 3.58 -7.82 -3.47
N LEU A 60 3.43 -6.57 -3.90
CA LEU A 60 2.18 -6.08 -4.50
C LEU A 60 1.88 -6.76 -5.84
N HIS A 61 2.91 -7.02 -6.65
CA HIS A 61 2.75 -7.70 -7.94
C HIS A 61 2.40 -9.18 -7.78
N ALA A 62 3.00 -9.87 -6.81
CA ALA A 62 2.80 -11.30 -6.60
C ALA A 62 1.51 -11.66 -5.82
N SER A 63 0.87 -10.69 -5.17
CA SER A 63 -0.28 -10.93 -4.29
C SER A 63 -1.62 -10.67 -4.98
N SER A 64 -2.56 -11.62 -4.86
CA SER A 64 -3.94 -11.45 -5.32
C SER A 64 -4.81 -10.62 -4.35
N ASP A 65 -4.49 -10.67 -3.07
CA ASP A 65 -5.26 -10.05 -2.00
C ASP A 65 -4.33 -9.25 -1.09
N VAL A 66 -4.50 -7.94 -1.13
CA VAL A 66 -3.73 -7.00 -0.32
C VAL A 66 -4.69 -6.08 0.43
N TYR A 67 -4.41 -5.87 1.71
CA TYR A 67 -5.19 -4.98 2.57
C TYR A 67 -4.27 -3.98 3.25
N TYR A 68 -4.81 -2.79 3.53
CA TYR A 68 -4.11 -1.76 4.28
C TYR A 68 -4.89 -1.42 5.55
N ASP A 69 -4.23 -1.56 6.71
CA ASP A 69 -4.72 -1.07 7.99
C ASP A 69 -4.34 0.41 8.13
N LEU A 70 -5.33 1.29 7.99
CA LEU A 70 -5.17 2.75 8.05
C LEU A 70 -4.70 3.24 9.41
N GLU A 71 -5.07 2.55 10.49
CA GLU A 71 -4.74 2.96 11.86
C GLU A 71 -3.30 2.53 12.21
N ARG A 72 -2.97 1.27 11.93
CA ARG A 72 -1.65 0.71 12.22
C ARG A 72 -0.61 1.00 11.15
N ARG A 73 -1.06 1.45 9.98
CA ARG A 73 -0.24 1.72 8.79
C ARG A 73 0.52 0.47 8.30
N VAL A 74 -0.20 -0.65 8.21
CA VAL A 74 0.37 -1.95 7.84
C VAL A 74 -0.27 -2.46 6.56
N LEU A 75 0.57 -2.86 5.59
CA LEU A 75 0.15 -3.67 4.46
C LEU A 75 0.14 -5.16 4.83
N MET A 76 -0.93 -5.84 4.48
CA MET A 76 -1.15 -7.26 4.75
C MET A 76 -1.36 -7.98 3.41
N PHE A 77 -0.54 -9.00 3.15
CA PHE A 77 -0.47 -9.70 1.87
C PHE A 77 -0.97 -11.14 2.04
N GLY A 78 -2.23 -11.38 1.66
CA GLY A 78 -2.89 -12.67 1.83
C GLY A 78 -2.92 -13.19 3.27
N THR A 79 -3.53 -14.34 3.46
CA THR A 79 -3.46 -15.10 4.72
C THR A 79 -2.84 -16.45 4.44
N ARG A 80 -2.08 -16.97 5.40
CA ARG A 80 -1.63 -18.36 5.41
C ARG A 80 -2.49 -19.15 6.39
N ALA A 81 -2.76 -20.40 6.06
CA ALA A 81 -3.39 -21.29 7.02
C ALA A 81 -2.42 -21.52 8.19
N VAL A 82 -2.95 -21.80 9.38
CA VAL A 82 -2.12 -22.19 10.51
C VAL A 82 -1.46 -23.55 10.19
N GLY A 83 -0.13 -23.58 10.17
CA GLY A 83 0.64 -24.80 9.92
C GLY A 83 1.06 -25.04 8.45
N ASP A 84 0.79 -24.09 7.54
CA ASP A 84 1.48 -24.00 6.24
C ASP A 84 2.98 -23.64 6.40
#